data_AF-A0A2D5W421-F1
#
_entry.id   AF-A0A2D5W421-F1
#
_cell.length_a   1.000
_cell.length_b   1.000
_cell.length_c   1.000
_cell.angle_alpha   90.00
_cell.angle_beta   90.00
_cell.angle_gamma   90.00
#
_symmetry.space_group_name_H-M   'P 1'
#
loop_
_entity.id
_entity.type
_entity.pdbx_description
1 polymer ?
#
loop_
_entity_poly.entity_id
_entity_poly.type
_entity_poly.pdbx_seq_one_letter_code
_entity_poly.pdbx_strand_id
1 'polypeptide(L)'
;MLPLDYADRGVARQRRNVGRLVGFTSLAIVAIGAFRLSQSLKSEEPIGLHLIEIAVIFSMAFIISDLSSYDGRKRTRLASLSSISWPIFIGLAASSESDFRGLASGAILALLAIVLHEYSRSAFSSSVIARRFRGLLGMIGLSTAIAIMISQGSEIMIAAISASVIAVLLLFDILRPDPALQGRRDLFRKIDTVEIRILEINEAGIRLDHASSLLKLAREEGWSNTSRGHSRLKSVEHEIELALSIDRDLSEIREAVMVLVNQAESIAPEATELASLMEKADSERALGSPREAETIYREAKKVANRICLFWEPAREALSEAEKILEKENIIESDTIVAMIESARKAMERQRPDEALHFLEALPEQLQSLSEALDRVRARRSEVSSHLTSEHPDILEEVELQLSAIDASIEDGELSLAMGGLESVARRLHNRSESRRSFKQSVRQKRMIQSRFPLSEKAIFEKRLEDAISLSKEGLWIQADEELKSIISDLDSVDATRRDTGELLEFLEGEWKTLRKNLDSSGIGPGDSSRRLAEKHMALARENFENDSFQASRNSMGSADEAMESLRRLV
;
A
#
# COMPACT_ATOMS: atom_id res chain seq x y z
N MET A 1 5.12 45.37 36.87
CA MET A 1 4.83 43.98 37.26
C MET A 1 5.71 43.64 38.45
N LEU A 2 5.19 43.73 39.67
CA LEU A 2 5.88 43.21 40.86
C LEU A 2 5.80 41.68 40.80
N PRO A 3 6.88 40.94 41.04
CA PRO A 3 6.86 39.49 40.98
C PRO A 3 5.88 38.96 42.05
N LEU A 4 4.96 38.08 41.64
CA LEU A 4 3.99 37.38 42.51
C LEU A 4 4.64 36.86 43.81
N ASP A 5 5.92 36.53 43.73
CA ASP A 5 6.75 35.95 44.77
C ASP A 5 6.93 36.82 46.04
N TYR A 6 6.80 38.15 45.97
CA TYR A 6 6.90 39.01 47.18
C TYR A 6 5.64 38.97 48.03
N ALA A 7 4.46 38.94 47.39
CA ALA A 7 3.17 38.83 48.09
C ALA A 7 3.04 37.46 48.76
N ASP A 8 3.44 36.39 48.07
CA ASP A 8 3.39 35.02 48.59
C ASP A 8 4.33 34.81 49.79
N ARG A 9 5.54 35.40 49.78
CA ARG A 9 6.43 35.39 50.95
C ARG A 9 5.87 36.17 52.13
N GLY A 10 5.20 37.30 51.88
CA GLY A 10 4.51 38.08 52.91
C GLY A 10 3.38 37.29 53.58
N VAL A 11 2.53 36.64 52.77
CA VAL A 11 1.42 35.79 53.24
C VAL A 11 1.95 34.56 53.99
N ALA A 12 3.03 33.92 53.52
CA ALA A 12 3.65 32.79 54.19
C ALA A 12 4.23 33.18 55.56
N ARG A 13 4.89 34.35 55.65
CA ARG A 13 5.43 34.88 56.91
C ARG A 13 4.31 35.18 57.91
N GLN A 14 3.22 35.79 57.45
CA GLN A 14 2.06 36.08 58.28
C GLN A 14 1.37 34.80 58.77
N ARG A 15 1.17 33.80 57.91
CA ARG A 15 0.63 32.48 58.30
C ARG A 15 1.49 31.80 59.36
N ARG A 16 2.82 31.87 59.24
CA ARG A 16 3.74 31.30 60.23
C ARG A 16 3.66 32.03 61.57
N ASN A 17 3.55 33.36 61.57
CA ASN A 17 3.40 34.14 62.80
C ASN A 17 2.06 33.88 63.48
N VAL A 18 0.97 33.83 62.72
CA VAL A 18 -0.38 33.47 63.23
C VAL A 18 -0.36 32.05 63.78
N GLY A 19 0.24 31.09 63.07
CA GLY A 19 0.36 29.70 63.55
C GLY A 19 1.16 29.57 64.85
N ARG A 20 2.24 30.33 65.02
CA ARG A 20 3.00 30.38 66.28
C ARG A 20 2.21 31.01 67.41
N LEU A 21 1.51 32.11 67.14
CA LEU A 21 0.64 32.77 68.12
C LEU A 21 -0.46 31.82 68.58
N VAL A 22 -1.14 31.16 67.63
CA VAL A 22 -2.18 30.16 67.91
C VAL A 22 -1.63 29.01 68.75
N GLY A 23 -0.50 28.42 68.36
CA GLY A 23 0.13 27.34 69.13
C GLY A 23 0.50 27.75 70.56
N PHE A 24 1.00 28.98 70.74
CA PHE A 24 1.29 29.53 72.07
C PHE A 24 0.02 29.75 72.89
N THR A 25 -1.02 30.34 72.29
CA THR A 25 -2.31 30.56 72.97
C THR A 25 -3.02 29.25 73.34
N SER A 26 -2.98 28.23 72.48
CA SER A 26 -3.56 26.92 72.81
C SER A 26 -2.82 26.25 73.96
N LEU A 27 -1.49 26.35 74.01
CA LEU A 27 -0.67 25.85 75.12
C LEU A 27 -0.98 26.60 76.42
N ALA A 28 -1.12 27.93 76.36
CA ALA A 28 -1.50 28.73 77.52
C ALA A 28 -2.88 28.33 78.07
N ILE A 29 -3.87 28.10 77.19
CA ILE A 29 -5.22 27.67 77.59
C ILE A 29 -5.21 26.27 78.18
N VAL A 30 -4.46 25.34 77.60
CA VAL A 30 -4.24 23.99 78.15
C VAL A 30 -3.58 24.06 79.52
N ALA A 31 -2.59 24.93 79.71
CA ALA A 31 -1.94 25.13 81.01
C ALA A 31 -2.89 25.73 82.05
N ILE A 32 -3.72 26.70 81.67
CA ILE A 32 -4.77 27.27 82.54
C ILE A 32 -5.81 26.20 82.91
N GLY A 33 -6.25 25.38 81.94
CA GLY A 33 -7.16 24.26 82.17
C GLY A 33 -6.58 23.21 83.11
N ALA A 34 -5.31 22.83 82.92
CA ALA A 34 -4.61 21.90 83.80
C ALA A 34 -4.40 22.48 85.21
N PHE A 35 -4.12 23.78 85.33
CA PHE A 35 -4.00 24.47 86.61
C PHE A 35 -5.35 24.50 87.35
N ARG A 36 -6.44 24.82 86.64
CA ARG A 36 -7.80 24.79 87.19
C ARG A 36 -8.24 23.39 87.60
N LEU A 37 -7.91 22.36 86.80
CA LEU A 37 -8.14 20.97 87.15
C LEU A 37 -7.39 20.58 88.44
N SER A 38 -6.15 21.03 88.59
CA SER A 38 -5.38 20.80 89.83
C SER A 38 -5.97 21.51 91.05
N GLN A 39 -6.56 22.70 90.89
CA GLN A 39 -7.27 23.39 91.97
C GLN A 39 -8.59 22.70 92.32
N SER A 40 -9.35 22.27 91.33
CA SER A 40 -10.63 21.57 91.53
C SER A 40 -10.45 20.22 92.24
N LEU A 41 -9.37 19.49 91.96
CA LEU A 41 -9.02 18.26 92.68
C LEU A 41 -8.70 18.49 94.17
N LYS A 42 -8.45 19.73 94.60
CA LYS A 42 -8.12 20.11 95.97
C LYS A 42 -9.29 20.75 96.73
N SER A 43 -10.41 21.07 96.07
CA SER A 43 -11.58 21.70 96.69
C SER A 43 -12.60 20.65 97.16
N GLU A 44 -13.31 20.91 98.27
CA GLU A 44 -14.36 20.03 98.83
C GLU A 44 -15.73 20.15 98.11
N GLU A 45 -15.82 20.92 97.02
CA GLU A 45 -17.05 21.13 96.26
C GLU A 45 -17.41 19.96 95.33
N PRO A 46 -18.71 19.77 94.99
CA PRO A 46 -19.14 18.70 94.09
C PRO A 46 -18.48 18.81 92.70
N ILE A 47 -17.78 17.75 92.33
CA ILE A 47 -16.91 17.62 91.14
C ILE A 47 -17.62 17.95 89.80
N GLY A 48 -18.95 17.83 89.76
CA GLY A 48 -19.74 17.94 88.52
C GLY A 48 -19.68 19.29 87.80
N LEU A 49 -19.78 20.41 88.52
CA LEU A 49 -19.76 21.75 87.91
C LEU A 49 -18.37 22.13 87.40
N HIS A 50 -17.33 21.83 88.19
CA HIS A 50 -15.94 22.06 87.82
C HIS A 50 -15.52 21.27 86.57
N LEU A 51 -16.04 20.05 86.39
CA LEU A 51 -15.74 19.22 85.23
C LEU A 51 -16.24 19.85 83.91
N ILE A 52 -17.40 20.51 83.94
CA ILE A 52 -17.97 21.20 82.79
C ILE A 52 -17.12 22.42 82.42
N GLU A 53 -16.72 23.24 83.40
CA GLU A 53 -15.85 24.39 83.17
C GLU A 53 -14.49 23.98 82.58
N ILE A 54 -13.90 22.92 83.12
CA ILE A 54 -12.63 22.38 82.63
C ILE A 54 -12.77 21.84 81.21
N ALA A 55 -13.86 21.11 80.91
CA ALA A 55 -14.15 20.63 79.57
C ALA A 55 -14.33 21.77 78.55
N VAL A 56 -14.95 22.88 78.96
CA VAL A 56 -15.09 24.09 78.13
C VAL A 56 -13.73 24.74 77.84
N ILE A 57 -12.87 24.89 78.86
CA ILE A 57 -11.52 25.47 78.69
C ILE A 57 -10.68 24.62 77.72
N PHE A 58 -10.70 23.29 77.87
CA PHE A 58 -9.98 22.41 76.94
C PHE A 58 -10.59 22.43 75.54
N SER A 59 -11.91 22.50 75.41
CA SER A 59 -12.58 22.63 74.11
C SER A 59 -12.18 23.92 73.39
N MET A 60 -11.98 25.02 74.13
CA MET A 60 -11.53 26.30 73.57
C MET A 60 -10.12 26.21 72.95
N ALA A 61 -9.23 25.40 73.53
CA ALA A 61 -7.90 25.17 72.95
C ALA A 61 -7.95 24.48 71.58
N PHE A 62 -8.91 23.58 71.37
CA PHE A 62 -9.14 22.95 70.06
C PHE A 62 -9.70 23.95 69.04
N ILE A 63 -10.66 24.79 69.44
CA ILE A 63 -11.28 25.80 68.55
C ILE A 63 -10.22 26.82 68.07
N ILE A 64 -9.30 27.22 68.95
CA ILE A 64 -8.22 28.16 68.63
C ILE A 64 -7.21 27.58 67.64
N SER A 65 -6.94 26.28 67.71
CA SER A 65 -6.10 25.59 66.72
C SER A 65 -6.72 25.63 65.32
N ASP A 66 -8.03 25.44 65.23
CA ASP A 66 -8.79 25.45 63.96
C ASP A 66 -8.89 26.86 63.33
N LEU A 67 -8.78 27.93 64.13
CA LEU A 67 -8.74 29.34 63.67
C LEU A 67 -7.51 29.67 62.80
N SER A 68 -6.38 28.95 62.93
CA SER A 68 -5.14 29.27 62.17
C SER A 68 -5.08 28.67 60.77
N SER A 69 -5.91 27.66 60.49
CA SER A 69 -5.81 26.83 59.29
C SER A 69 -6.82 27.23 58.22
N TYR A 70 -6.33 27.56 57.04
CA TYR A 70 -7.13 27.91 55.85
C TYR A 70 -7.72 26.69 55.11
N ASP A 71 -7.88 25.57 55.80
CA ASP A 71 -8.39 24.33 55.23
C ASP A 71 -9.93 24.30 55.24
N GLY A 72 -10.54 23.87 54.13
CA GLY A 72 -11.99 23.94 53.91
C GLY A 72 -12.80 23.19 54.97
N ARG A 73 -12.28 22.07 55.49
CA ARG A 73 -12.93 21.28 56.55
C ARG A 73 -12.89 21.94 57.93
N LYS A 74 -11.85 22.71 58.22
CA LYS A 74 -11.70 23.39 59.51
C LYS A 74 -12.51 24.69 59.53
N ARG A 75 -12.62 25.37 58.39
CA ARG A 75 -13.52 26.51 58.19
C ARG A 75 -14.99 26.14 58.42
N THR A 76 -15.45 24.99 57.91
CA THR A 76 -16.85 24.56 58.11
C THR A 76 -17.14 24.20 59.56
N ARG A 77 -16.20 23.59 60.29
CA ARG A 77 -16.34 23.31 61.74
C ARG A 77 -16.47 24.58 62.55
N LEU A 78 -15.55 25.53 62.35
CA LEU A 78 -15.57 26.82 63.05
C LEU A 78 -16.82 27.65 62.71
N ALA A 79 -17.25 27.63 61.45
CA ALA A 79 -18.49 28.28 61.04
C ALA A 79 -19.73 27.62 61.66
N SER A 80 -19.73 26.28 61.79
CA SER A 80 -20.82 25.54 62.44
C SER A 80 -20.92 25.88 63.92
N LEU A 81 -19.79 25.87 64.64
CA LEU A 81 -19.73 26.28 66.04
C LEU A 81 -20.17 27.74 66.22
N SER A 82 -19.66 28.65 65.38
CA SER A 82 -20.08 30.05 65.40
C SER A 82 -21.59 30.21 65.19
N SER A 83 -22.19 29.41 64.30
CA SER A 83 -23.62 29.39 64.00
C SER A 83 -24.48 28.96 65.19
N ILE A 84 -23.99 28.02 66.01
CA ILE A 84 -24.65 27.55 67.25
C ILE A 84 -24.43 28.56 68.39
N SER A 85 -23.25 29.17 68.48
CA SER A 85 -22.85 29.98 69.63
C SER A 85 -23.38 31.41 69.62
N TRP A 86 -23.53 32.06 68.45
CA TRP A 86 -24.00 33.45 68.42
C TRP A 86 -25.39 33.68 69.04
N PRO A 87 -26.40 32.80 68.87
CA PRO A 87 -27.69 32.94 69.55
C PRO A 87 -27.56 32.76 71.07
N ILE A 88 -26.69 31.84 71.50
CA ILE A 88 -26.42 31.57 72.93
C ILE A 88 -25.83 32.80 73.60
N PHE A 89 -24.90 33.50 72.93
CA PHE A 89 -24.32 34.73 73.44
C PHE A 89 -25.31 35.90 73.51
N ILE A 90 -26.27 35.99 72.58
CA ILE A 90 -27.40 36.92 72.71
C ILE A 90 -28.29 36.53 73.90
N GLY A 91 -28.49 35.23 74.12
CA GLY A 91 -29.17 34.68 75.30
C GLY A 91 -28.55 35.13 76.61
N LEU A 92 -27.23 34.96 76.74
CA LEU A 92 -26.50 35.38 77.92
C LEU A 92 -26.45 36.91 78.07
N ALA A 93 -26.37 37.65 76.97
CA ALA A 93 -26.43 39.11 76.99
C ALA A 93 -27.80 39.64 77.45
N ALA A 94 -28.88 38.97 77.07
CA ALA A 94 -30.25 39.33 77.48
C ALA A 94 -30.52 39.05 78.97
N SER A 95 -29.78 38.12 79.57
CA SER A 95 -29.91 37.75 80.98
C SER A 95 -28.91 38.46 81.92
N SER A 96 -28.12 39.41 81.42
CA SER A 96 -27.15 40.11 82.27
C SER A 96 -27.83 41.01 83.30
N GLU A 97 -27.28 41.07 84.51
CA GLU A 97 -27.77 41.95 85.59
C GLU A 97 -27.79 43.43 85.18
N SER A 98 -28.73 44.21 85.73
CA SER A 98 -28.92 45.64 85.43
C SER A 98 -27.85 46.56 86.02
N ASP A 99 -26.92 46.04 86.82
CA ASP A 99 -25.81 46.79 87.39
C ASP A 99 -24.78 47.19 86.31
N PHE A 100 -23.97 48.23 86.59
CA PHE A 100 -22.95 48.72 85.63
C PHE A 100 -22.01 47.60 85.13
N ARG A 101 -21.65 46.65 86.01
CA ARG A 101 -20.82 45.49 85.64
C ARG A 101 -21.57 44.47 84.79
N GLY A 102 -22.87 44.27 85.04
CA GLY A 102 -23.72 43.38 84.25
C GLY A 102 -24.01 43.96 82.86
N LEU A 103 -24.28 45.27 82.76
CA LEU A 103 -24.43 45.96 81.47
C LEU A 103 -23.14 45.89 80.63
N ALA A 104 -21.97 46.07 81.26
CA ALA A 104 -20.69 45.94 80.57
C ALA A 104 -20.46 44.52 80.06
N SER A 105 -20.80 43.49 80.84
CA SER A 105 -20.67 42.09 80.42
C SER A 105 -21.66 41.74 79.29
N GLY A 106 -22.93 42.16 79.42
CA GLY A 106 -23.94 41.99 78.39
C GLY A 106 -23.55 42.64 77.05
N ALA A 107 -22.99 43.85 77.08
CA ALA A 107 -22.49 44.53 75.89
C ALA A 107 -21.35 43.77 75.19
N ILE A 108 -20.41 43.21 75.97
CA ILE A 108 -19.31 42.39 75.43
C ILE A 108 -19.84 41.11 74.78
N LEU A 109 -20.81 40.43 75.42
CA LEU A 109 -21.43 39.21 74.89
C LEU A 109 -22.23 39.49 73.61
N ALA A 110 -22.95 40.62 73.56
CA ALA A 110 -23.66 41.05 72.36
C ALA A 110 -22.68 41.36 71.21
N LEU A 111 -21.56 42.04 71.48
CA LEU A 111 -20.52 42.30 70.47
C LEU A 111 -19.92 41.00 69.95
N LEU A 112 -19.63 40.05 70.84
CA LEU A 112 -19.12 38.73 70.46
C LEU A 112 -20.12 37.97 69.59
N ALA A 113 -21.42 38.03 69.92
CA ALA A 113 -22.47 37.43 69.12
C ALA A 113 -22.53 38.01 67.71
N ILE A 114 -22.39 39.34 67.56
CA ILE A 114 -22.36 40.01 66.25
C ILE A 114 -21.18 39.52 65.42
N VAL A 115 -19.98 39.43 66.01
CA VAL A 115 -18.78 38.96 65.31
C VAL A 115 -18.95 37.51 64.85
N LEU A 116 -19.48 36.63 65.70
CA LEU A 116 -19.74 35.23 65.36
C LEU A 116 -20.83 35.08 64.30
N HIS A 117 -21.86 35.93 64.35
CA HIS A 117 -22.92 35.95 63.34
C HIS A 117 -22.33 36.32 61.97
N GLU A 118 -21.56 37.40 61.87
CA GLU A 118 -20.94 37.83 60.61
C GLU A 118 -19.92 36.80 60.07
N TYR A 119 -19.14 36.18 60.95
CA TYR A 119 -18.24 35.09 60.55
C TYR A 119 -19.01 33.90 59.97
N SER A 120 -20.09 33.46 60.64
CA SER A 120 -20.95 32.38 60.15
C SER A 120 -21.61 32.71 58.82
N ARG A 121 -22.05 33.97 58.66
CA ARG A 121 -22.69 34.50 57.45
C ARG A 121 -21.73 34.46 56.27
N SER A 122 -20.52 34.97 56.45
CA SER A 122 -19.49 34.97 55.43
C SER A 122 -19.11 33.56 55.01
N ALA A 123 -18.95 32.63 55.96
CA ALA A 123 -18.56 31.25 55.69
C ALA A 123 -19.61 30.43 54.94
N PHE A 124 -20.91 30.62 55.21
CA PHE A 124 -22.00 29.85 54.59
C PHE A 124 -22.79 30.61 53.51
N SER A 125 -22.28 31.74 53.02
CA SER A 125 -22.97 32.59 52.03
C SER A 125 -23.10 31.98 50.63
N SER A 126 -22.20 31.05 50.26
CA SER A 126 -21.96 30.63 48.87
C SER A 126 -23.04 29.78 48.23
N SER A 127 -23.79 28.97 49.00
CA SER A 127 -24.84 28.11 48.45
C SER A 127 -26.11 28.16 49.31
N VAL A 128 -27.25 27.84 48.68
CA VAL A 128 -28.54 27.77 49.38
C VAL A 128 -28.52 26.69 50.46
N ILE A 129 -27.87 25.55 50.17
CA ILE A 129 -27.72 24.44 51.11
C ILE A 129 -26.88 24.88 52.32
N ALA A 130 -25.79 25.62 52.09
CA ALA A 130 -24.96 26.16 53.16
C ALA A 130 -25.73 27.16 54.04
N ARG A 131 -26.53 28.05 53.46
CA ARG A 131 -27.39 29.00 54.21
C ARG A 131 -28.46 28.28 55.02
N ARG A 132 -29.12 27.27 54.45
CA ARG A 132 -30.10 26.45 55.17
C ARG A 132 -29.47 25.66 56.32
N PHE A 133 -28.27 25.12 56.10
CA PHE A 133 -27.51 24.44 57.13
C PHE A 133 -27.12 25.39 58.28
N ARG A 134 -26.70 26.62 57.97
CA ARG A 134 -26.48 27.68 58.96
C ARG A 134 -27.74 27.96 59.78
N GLY A 135 -28.88 28.12 59.10
CA GLY A 135 -30.18 28.33 59.75
C GLY A 135 -30.55 27.20 60.71
N LEU A 136 -30.37 25.93 60.31
CA LEU A 136 -30.63 24.76 61.15
C LEU A 136 -29.72 24.70 62.39
N LEU A 137 -28.43 24.99 62.24
CA LEU A 137 -27.51 25.05 63.38
C LEU A 137 -27.84 26.21 64.35
N GLY A 138 -28.26 27.35 63.80
CA GLY A 138 -28.72 28.48 64.60
C GLY A 138 -29.99 28.19 65.40
N MET A 139 -30.88 27.30 64.94
CA MET A 139 -32.05 26.86 65.70
C MET A 139 -31.66 26.08 66.97
N ILE A 140 -30.59 25.29 66.91
CA ILE A 140 -30.03 24.61 68.10
C ILE A 140 -29.54 25.67 69.10
N GLY A 141 -28.82 26.69 68.61
CA GLY A 141 -28.40 27.83 69.42
C GLY A 141 -29.55 28.60 70.05
N LEU A 142 -30.62 28.86 69.28
CA LEU A 142 -31.83 29.55 69.74
C LEU A 142 -32.55 28.77 70.86
N SER A 143 -32.68 27.45 70.72
CA SER A 143 -33.26 26.59 71.75
C SER A 143 -32.48 26.71 73.07
N THR A 144 -31.15 26.61 72.99
CA THR A 144 -30.28 26.77 74.17
C THR A 144 -30.34 28.19 74.75
N ALA A 145 -30.41 29.22 73.91
CA ALA A 145 -30.54 30.60 74.35
C ALA A 145 -31.83 30.84 75.14
N ILE A 146 -32.97 30.31 74.65
CA ILE A 146 -34.27 30.38 75.35
C ILE A 146 -34.19 29.65 76.70
N ALA A 147 -33.58 28.46 76.73
CA ALA A 147 -33.41 27.70 77.97
C ALA A 147 -32.60 28.47 79.03
N ILE A 148 -31.52 29.14 78.62
CA ILE A 148 -30.70 30.00 79.50
C ILE A 148 -31.50 31.19 80.02
N MET A 149 -32.21 31.90 79.13
CA MET A 149 -33.04 33.05 79.49
C MET A 149 -34.12 32.68 80.53
N ILE A 150 -34.76 31.52 80.38
CA ILE A 150 -35.73 30.99 81.34
C ILE A 150 -35.04 30.63 82.66
N SER A 151 -33.91 29.92 82.60
CA SER A 151 -33.18 29.45 83.79
C SER A 151 -32.62 30.58 84.64
N GLN A 152 -32.24 31.71 84.04
CA GLN A 152 -31.66 32.87 84.75
C GLN A 152 -32.73 33.88 85.19
N GLY A 153 -34.01 33.62 84.95
CA GLY A 153 -35.10 34.50 85.37
C GLY A 153 -35.10 35.86 84.67
N SER A 154 -34.65 35.92 83.42
CA SER A 154 -34.64 37.16 82.63
C SER A 154 -36.03 37.78 82.48
N GLU A 155 -36.09 39.10 82.32
CA GLU A 155 -37.37 39.79 82.08
C GLU A 155 -38.04 39.26 80.81
N ILE A 156 -39.32 38.87 80.93
CA ILE A 156 -40.09 38.23 79.85
C ILE A 156 -40.07 39.08 78.58
N MET A 157 -40.11 40.41 78.70
CA MET A 157 -40.09 41.33 77.57
C MET A 157 -38.74 41.29 76.82
N ILE A 158 -37.61 41.31 77.54
CA ILE A 158 -36.26 41.27 76.95
C ILE A 158 -36.00 39.91 76.31
N ALA A 159 -36.39 38.82 76.98
CA ALA A 159 -36.30 37.47 76.47
C ALA A 159 -37.14 37.27 75.19
N ALA A 160 -38.38 37.76 75.17
CA ALA A 160 -39.24 37.67 73.99
C ALA A 160 -38.71 38.47 72.79
N ILE A 161 -38.19 39.68 73.01
CA ILE A 161 -37.62 40.53 71.95
C ILE A 161 -36.37 39.86 71.36
N SER A 162 -35.43 39.44 72.20
CA SER A 162 -34.19 38.79 71.78
C SER A 162 -34.42 37.47 71.03
N ALA A 163 -35.32 36.61 71.52
CA ALA A 163 -35.71 35.37 70.85
C ALA A 163 -36.37 35.64 69.48
N SER A 164 -37.24 36.66 69.40
CA SER A 164 -37.88 37.07 68.14
C SER A 164 -36.87 37.58 67.11
N VAL A 165 -35.91 38.40 67.53
CA VAL A 165 -34.83 38.90 66.66
C VAL A 165 -33.99 37.75 66.10
N ILE A 166 -33.61 36.79 66.95
CA ILE A 166 -32.87 35.60 66.50
C ILE A 166 -33.72 34.79 65.50
N ALA A 167 -34.99 34.53 65.81
CA ALA A 167 -35.88 33.74 64.96
C ALA A 167 -36.07 34.37 63.58
N VAL A 168 -36.23 35.69 63.48
CA VAL A 168 -36.36 36.40 62.20
C VAL A 168 -35.11 36.25 61.34
N LEU A 169 -33.92 36.39 61.93
CA LEU A 169 -32.65 36.23 61.21
C LEU A 169 -32.47 34.80 60.67
N LEU A 170 -32.84 33.79 61.45
CA LEU A 170 -32.78 32.38 61.03
C LEU A 170 -33.80 32.06 59.95
N LEU A 171 -35.03 32.59 60.07
CA LEU A 171 -36.09 32.37 59.10
C LEU A 171 -35.73 32.94 57.71
N PHE A 172 -35.08 34.11 57.69
CA PHE A 172 -34.59 34.72 56.45
C PHE A 172 -33.56 33.85 55.72
N ASP A 173 -32.69 33.15 56.45
CA ASP A 173 -31.71 32.24 55.85
C ASP A 173 -32.34 30.99 55.22
N ILE A 174 -33.41 30.47 55.83
CA ILE A 174 -34.08 29.24 55.41
C ILE A 174 -34.94 29.50 54.16
N LEU A 175 -35.69 30.60 54.16
CA LEU A 175 -36.70 30.89 53.15
C LEU A 175 -36.17 31.60 51.90
N ARG A 176 -34.94 32.11 51.90
CA ARG A 176 -34.40 32.84 50.74
C ARG A 176 -34.29 31.93 49.48
N PRO A 177 -34.96 32.28 48.37
CA PRO A 177 -34.94 31.46 47.15
C PRO A 177 -33.57 31.40 46.46
N ASP A 178 -33.33 30.34 45.69
CA ASP A 178 -32.12 30.16 44.87
C ASP A 178 -32.18 31.07 43.63
N PRO A 179 -31.29 32.08 43.47
CA PRO A 179 -31.28 32.92 42.29
C PRO A 179 -30.96 32.13 40.99
N ALA A 180 -30.32 30.96 41.08
CA ALA A 180 -29.98 30.13 39.92
C ALA A 180 -31.14 29.23 39.42
N LEU A 181 -32.26 29.15 40.16
CA LEU A 181 -33.35 28.23 39.84
C LEU A 181 -34.03 28.57 38.51
N GLN A 182 -34.22 29.86 38.22
CA GLN A 182 -34.85 30.31 36.99
C GLN A 182 -33.98 29.97 35.77
N GLY A 183 -32.68 30.26 35.83
CA GLY A 183 -31.73 29.91 34.77
C GLY A 183 -31.66 28.40 34.48
N ARG A 184 -31.74 27.55 35.51
CA ARG A 184 -31.84 26.09 35.31
C ARG A 184 -33.13 25.71 34.58
N ARG A 185 -34.28 26.23 34.99
CA ARG A 185 -35.56 25.93 34.32
C ARG A 185 -35.55 26.32 32.84
N ASP A 186 -34.99 27.49 32.52
CA ASP A 186 -34.91 27.97 31.14
C ASP A 186 -33.95 27.12 30.30
N LEU A 187 -32.82 26.69 30.86
CA LEU A 187 -31.91 25.75 30.20
C LEU A 187 -32.60 24.42 29.89
N PHE A 188 -33.27 23.80 30.87
CA PHE A 188 -33.90 22.49 30.69
C PHE A 188 -35.06 22.54 29.68
N ARG A 189 -35.88 23.60 29.68
CA ARG A 189 -36.88 23.82 28.61
C ARG A 189 -36.26 23.85 27.22
N LYS A 190 -35.11 24.51 27.07
CA LYS A 190 -34.40 24.53 25.78
C LYS A 190 -33.81 23.17 25.42
N ILE A 191 -33.25 22.44 26.38
CA ILE A 191 -32.78 21.06 26.17
C ILE A 191 -33.91 20.18 25.64
N ASP A 192 -35.10 20.25 26.25
CA ASP A 192 -36.26 19.45 25.83
C ASP A 192 -36.73 19.85 24.42
N THR A 193 -36.70 21.15 24.09
CA THR A 193 -37.01 21.64 22.74
C THR A 193 -36.03 21.11 21.69
N VAL A 194 -34.73 21.11 22.02
CA VAL A 194 -33.69 20.57 21.12
C VAL A 194 -33.78 19.05 21.01
N GLU A 195 -34.17 18.34 22.08
CA GLU A 195 -34.40 16.89 22.06
C GLU A 195 -35.50 16.51 21.07
N ILE A 196 -36.64 17.22 21.11
CA ILE A 196 -37.73 17.02 20.16
C ILE A 196 -37.24 17.27 18.73
N ARG A 197 -36.51 18.36 18.50
CA ARG A 197 -35.95 18.68 17.17
C ARG A 197 -34.99 17.60 16.66
N ILE A 198 -34.15 17.02 17.54
CA ILE A 198 -33.26 15.91 17.16
C ILE A 198 -34.08 14.68 16.74
N LEU A 199 -35.16 14.37 17.46
CA LEU A 199 -36.03 13.24 17.13
C LEU A 199 -36.73 13.45 15.78
N GLU A 200 -37.28 14.64 15.53
CA GLU A 200 -37.89 14.99 14.24
C GLU A 200 -36.91 14.84 13.06
N ILE A 201 -35.65 15.27 13.23
CA ILE A 201 -34.62 15.15 12.19
C ILE A 201 -34.18 13.69 11.98
N ASN A 202 -34.08 12.90 13.06
CA ASN A 202 -33.81 11.47 12.95
C ASN A 202 -34.94 10.71 12.23
N GLU A 203 -36.20 11.07 12.49
CA GLU A 203 -37.36 10.51 11.78
C GLU A 203 -37.35 10.87 10.29
N ALA A 204 -36.83 12.06 9.94
CA ALA A 204 -36.60 12.46 8.54
C ALA A 204 -35.43 11.72 7.86
N GLY A 205 -34.71 10.85 8.58
CA GLY A 205 -33.65 9.98 8.03
C GLY A 205 -32.22 10.47 8.25
N ILE A 206 -32.01 11.60 8.93
CA ILE A 206 -30.68 12.14 9.22
C ILE A 206 -30.27 11.75 10.64
N ARG A 207 -29.30 10.86 10.80
CA ARG A 207 -28.86 10.38 12.11
C ARG A 207 -27.99 11.41 12.84
N LEU A 208 -28.44 11.82 14.02
CA LEU A 208 -27.81 12.83 14.88
C LEU A 208 -27.26 12.22 16.19
N ASP A 209 -26.53 11.10 16.11
CA ASP A 209 -26.03 10.37 17.28
C ASP A 209 -25.04 11.20 18.12
N HIS A 210 -24.16 11.96 17.47
CA HIS A 210 -23.20 12.81 18.15
C HIS A 210 -23.88 13.99 18.86
N ALA A 211 -24.83 14.65 18.20
CA ALA A 211 -25.63 15.71 18.81
C ALA A 211 -26.45 15.18 20.00
N SER A 212 -27.01 13.97 19.89
CA SER A 212 -27.73 13.29 20.98
C SER A 212 -26.83 13.00 22.18
N SER A 213 -25.57 12.58 21.95
CA SER A 213 -24.57 12.38 23.00
C SER A 213 -24.20 13.69 23.69
N LEU A 214 -23.95 14.75 22.93
CA LEU A 214 -23.67 16.09 23.47
C LEU A 214 -24.85 16.67 24.24
N LEU A 215 -26.09 16.38 23.83
CA LEU A 215 -27.31 16.81 24.53
C LEU A 215 -27.42 16.15 25.92
N LYS A 216 -27.08 14.85 26.02
CA LYS A 216 -27.00 14.16 27.32
C LYS A 216 -25.98 14.83 28.24
N LEU A 217 -24.79 15.16 27.73
CA LEU A 217 -23.78 15.89 28.49
C LEU A 217 -24.25 17.29 28.91
N ALA A 218 -24.99 18.00 28.05
CA ALA A 218 -25.57 19.30 28.37
C ALA A 218 -26.59 19.18 29.52
N ARG A 219 -27.39 18.11 29.54
CA ARG A 219 -28.36 17.79 30.60
C ARG A 219 -27.67 17.47 31.94
N GLU A 220 -26.65 16.63 31.92
CA GLU A 220 -25.88 16.24 33.11
C GLU A 220 -25.09 17.41 33.72
N GLU A 221 -24.28 18.10 32.91
CA GLU A 221 -23.45 19.22 33.39
C GLU A 221 -24.30 20.46 33.73
N GLY A 222 -25.40 20.67 33.01
CA GLY A 222 -26.26 21.85 33.08
C GLY A 222 -27.02 22.04 34.39
N TRP A 223 -27.32 20.95 35.11
CA TRP A 223 -27.93 21.02 36.44
C TRP A 223 -26.97 21.65 37.46
N SER A 224 -25.71 21.23 37.43
CA SER A 224 -24.67 21.71 38.35
C SER A 224 -24.17 23.11 37.98
N ASN A 225 -23.98 23.37 36.69
CA ASN A 225 -23.48 24.63 36.16
C ASN A 225 -24.26 25.05 34.90
N THR A 226 -25.22 25.95 35.10
CA THR A 226 -26.12 26.42 34.04
C THR A 226 -25.37 27.09 32.88
N SER A 227 -24.29 27.83 33.15
CA SER A 227 -23.50 28.49 32.10
C SER A 227 -22.81 27.48 31.17
N ARG A 228 -22.26 26.41 31.75
CA ARG A 228 -21.63 25.32 31.00
C ARG A 228 -22.67 24.52 30.23
N GLY A 229 -23.84 24.28 30.82
CA GLY A 229 -24.98 23.68 30.13
C GLY A 229 -25.41 24.45 28.87
N HIS A 230 -25.51 25.79 28.95
CA HIS A 230 -25.78 26.62 27.77
C HIS A 230 -24.68 26.54 26.71
N SER A 231 -23.41 26.52 27.12
CA SER A 231 -22.29 26.36 26.18
C SER A 231 -22.35 25.00 25.46
N ARG A 232 -22.67 23.92 26.16
CA ARG A 232 -22.84 22.58 25.57
C ARG A 232 -24.03 22.54 24.63
N LEU A 233 -25.16 23.14 25.02
CA LEU A 233 -26.34 23.22 24.18
C LEU A 233 -26.06 23.96 22.86
N LYS A 234 -25.26 25.04 22.90
CA LYS A 234 -24.81 25.72 21.68
C LYS A 234 -23.97 24.81 20.77
N SER A 235 -23.12 23.95 21.35
CA SER A 235 -22.39 22.94 20.58
C SER A 235 -23.31 21.91 19.96
N VAL A 236 -24.38 21.48 20.66
CA VAL A 236 -25.41 20.60 20.10
C VAL A 236 -26.10 21.27 18.91
N GLU A 237 -26.52 22.53 19.05
CA GLU A 237 -27.17 23.28 17.97
C GLU A 237 -26.26 23.42 16.73
N HIS A 238 -24.97 23.66 16.94
CA HIS A 238 -23.98 23.72 15.87
C HIS A 238 -23.78 22.37 15.18
N GLU A 239 -23.74 21.27 15.93
CA GLU A 239 -23.62 19.92 15.37
C GLU A 239 -24.85 19.56 14.51
N ILE A 240 -26.05 19.94 14.96
CA ILE A 240 -27.28 19.78 14.18
C ILE A 240 -27.18 20.56 12.87
N GLU A 241 -26.76 21.83 12.93
CA GLU A 241 -26.61 22.67 11.74
C GLU A 241 -25.59 22.10 10.74
N LEU A 242 -24.45 21.62 11.25
CA LEU A 242 -23.42 20.97 10.43
C LEU A 242 -23.97 19.71 9.74
N ALA A 243 -24.65 18.83 10.48
CA ALA A 243 -25.23 17.61 9.91
C ALA A 243 -26.26 17.92 8.82
N LEU A 244 -27.13 18.91 9.04
CA LEU A 244 -28.09 19.37 8.03
C LEU A 244 -27.40 19.96 6.79
N SER A 245 -26.30 20.70 6.96
CA SER A 245 -25.54 21.23 5.83
C SER A 245 -24.90 20.13 4.99
N ILE A 246 -24.31 19.12 5.65
CA ILE A 246 -23.68 17.97 4.98
C ILE A 246 -24.75 17.16 4.23
N ASP A 247 -25.91 16.94 4.84
CA ASP A 247 -27.00 16.20 4.21
C ASP A 247 -27.54 16.93 2.96
N ARG A 248 -27.62 18.26 3.02
CA ARG A 248 -27.97 19.08 1.85
C ARG A 248 -26.95 18.92 0.72
N ASP A 249 -25.66 19.05 1.03
CA ASP A 249 -24.59 18.88 0.03
C ASP A 249 -24.65 17.47 -0.59
N LEU A 250 -24.92 16.45 0.22
CA LEU A 250 -25.11 15.08 -0.26
C LEU A 250 -26.34 14.93 -1.16
N SER A 251 -27.46 15.57 -0.84
CA SER A 251 -28.63 15.61 -1.73
C SER A 251 -28.29 16.23 -3.08
N GLU A 252 -27.57 17.36 -3.09
CA GLU A 252 -27.17 18.03 -4.33
C GLU A 252 -26.24 17.13 -5.18
N ILE A 253 -25.31 16.42 -4.54
CA ILE A 253 -24.47 15.42 -5.23
C ILE A 253 -25.33 14.28 -5.78
N ARG A 254 -26.21 13.71 -4.96
CA ARG A 254 -27.10 12.60 -5.35
C ARG A 254 -27.96 12.98 -6.55
N GLU A 255 -28.58 14.15 -6.55
CA GLU A 255 -29.39 14.65 -7.67
C GLU A 255 -28.57 14.80 -8.95
N ALA A 256 -27.38 15.40 -8.85
CA ALA A 256 -26.48 15.55 -10.00
C ALA A 256 -26.02 14.20 -10.58
N VAL A 257 -25.77 13.21 -9.71
CA VAL A 257 -25.41 11.85 -10.14
C VAL A 257 -26.62 11.14 -10.74
N MET A 258 -27.81 11.30 -10.17
CA MET A 258 -29.02 10.65 -10.65
C MET A 258 -29.37 11.05 -12.08
N VAL A 259 -29.11 12.30 -12.47
CA VAL A 259 -29.27 12.74 -13.88
C VAL A 259 -28.40 11.90 -14.82
N LEU A 260 -27.14 11.67 -14.46
CA LEU A 260 -26.21 10.86 -15.26
C LEU A 260 -26.56 9.38 -15.23
N VAL A 261 -27.02 8.87 -14.08
CA VAL A 261 -27.48 7.49 -13.96
C VAL A 261 -28.69 7.24 -14.86
N ASN A 262 -29.69 8.13 -14.85
CA ASN A 262 -30.85 8.02 -15.74
C ASN A 262 -30.45 8.04 -17.22
N GLN A 263 -29.48 8.86 -17.59
CA GLN A 263 -28.94 8.88 -18.96
C GLN A 263 -28.25 7.56 -19.29
N ALA A 264 -27.39 7.06 -18.41
CA ALA A 264 -26.70 5.78 -18.59
C ALA A 264 -27.68 4.61 -18.68
N GLU A 265 -28.72 4.56 -17.85
CA GLU A 265 -29.76 3.53 -17.88
C GLU A 265 -30.59 3.57 -19.19
N SER A 266 -30.79 4.76 -19.77
CA SER A 266 -31.46 4.89 -21.07
C SER A 266 -30.63 4.32 -22.23
N ILE A 267 -29.30 4.37 -22.11
CA ILE A 267 -28.35 3.85 -23.10
C ILE A 267 -28.14 2.34 -22.90
N ALA A 268 -28.03 1.91 -21.64
CA ALA A 268 -27.68 0.56 -21.24
C ALA A 268 -28.63 0.05 -20.12
N PRO A 269 -29.87 -0.35 -20.45
CA PRO A 269 -30.85 -0.79 -19.44
C PRO A 269 -30.47 -2.11 -18.76
N GLU A 270 -29.56 -2.89 -19.36
CA GLU A 270 -29.06 -4.15 -18.82
C GLU A 270 -28.00 -3.95 -17.72
N ALA A 271 -27.46 -2.73 -17.57
CA ALA A 271 -26.40 -2.40 -16.63
C ALA A 271 -26.94 -2.20 -15.21
N THR A 272 -26.90 -3.25 -14.38
CA THR A 272 -27.42 -3.24 -13.01
C THR A 272 -26.48 -2.63 -11.96
N GLU A 273 -25.20 -2.37 -12.28
CA GLU A 273 -24.21 -1.90 -11.32
C GLU A 273 -24.57 -0.52 -10.76
N LEU A 274 -25.08 0.39 -11.61
CA LEU A 274 -25.45 1.74 -11.23
C LEU A 274 -26.59 1.78 -10.21
N ALA A 275 -27.65 1.01 -10.43
CA ALA A 275 -28.76 0.92 -9.49
C ALA A 275 -28.29 0.41 -8.11
N SER A 276 -27.42 -0.61 -8.11
CA SER A 276 -26.85 -1.15 -6.87
C SER A 276 -25.96 -0.15 -6.11
N LEU A 277 -25.17 0.66 -6.83
CA LEU A 277 -24.34 1.69 -6.22
C LEU A 277 -25.19 2.82 -5.63
N MET A 278 -26.28 3.22 -6.31
CA MET A 278 -27.20 4.23 -5.81
C MET A 278 -27.94 3.77 -4.56
N GLU A 279 -28.46 2.52 -4.55
CA GLU A 279 -29.11 1.94 -3.37
C GLU A 279 -28.13 1.85 -2.20
N LYS A 280 -26.90 1.40 -2.44
CA LYS A 280 -25.86 1.33 -1.42
C LYS A 280 -25.54 2.71 -0.86
N ALA A 281 -25.34 3.72 -1.71
CA ALA A 281 -25.06 5.08 -1.26
C ALA A 281 -26.23 5.68 -0.44
N ASP A 282 -27.46 5.47 -0.88
CA ASP A 282 -28.67 5.91 -0.17
C ASP A 282 -28.77 5.21 1.21
N SER A 283 -28.38 3.93 1.30
CA SER A 283 -28.36 3.18 2.57
C SER A 283 -27.28 3.70 3.53
N GLU A 284 -26.06 3.97 3.06
CA GLU A 284 -24.97 4.50 3.91
C GLU A 284 -25.29 5.91 4.41
N ARG A 285 -25.96 6.70 3.57
CA ARG A 285 -26.48 8.02 3.97
C ARG A 285 -27.49 7.87 5.12
N ALA A 286 -28.45 6.95 5.00
CA ALA A 286 -29.44 6.69 6.05
C ALA A 286 -28.80 6.13 7.33
N LEU A 287 -27.70 5.39 7.22
CA LEU A 287 -26.92 4.91 8.36
C LEU A 287 -26.09 6.01 9.05
N GLY A 288 -26.04 7.23 8.51
CA GLY A 288 -25.31 8.35 9.10
C GLY A 288 -23.82 8.38 8.76
N SER A 289 -23.43 7.75 7.64
CA SER A 289 -22.05 7.68 7.14
C SER A 289 -21.87 8.60 5.91
N PRO A 290 -21.88 9.95 6.07
CA PRO A 290 -21.95 10.88 4.94
C PRO A 290 -20.74 10.78 4.00
N ARG A 291 -19.55 10.52 4.54
CA ARG A 291 -18.33 10.37 3.74
C ARG A 291 -18.37 9.14 2.85
N GLU A 292 -18.85 8.02 3.38
CA GLU A 292 -18.94 6.77 2.62
C GLU A 292 -20.01 6.91 1.52
N ALA A 293 -21.17 7.47 1.85
CA ALA A 293 -22.20 7.80 0.86
C ALA A 293 -21.66 8.69 -0.27
N GLU A 294 -20.94 9.77 0.07
CA GLU A 294 -20.33 10.66 -0.94
C GLU A 294 -19.36 9.91 -1.87
N THR A 295 -18.51 9.06 -1.30
CA THR A 295 -17.54 8.29 -2.11
C THR A 295 -18.24 7.37 -3.09
N ILE A 296 -19.31 6.70 -2.67
CA ILE A 296 -20.09 5.80 -3.53
C ILE A 296 -20.86 6.60 -4.59
N TYR A 297 -21.46 7.75 -4.28
CA TYR A 297 -22.07 8.61 -5.30
C TYR A 297 -21.05 9.07 -6.34
N ARG A 298 -19.83 9.43 -5.92
CA ARG A 298 -18.76 9.80 -6.85
C ARG A 298 -18.29 8.62 -7.71
N GLU A 299 -18.31 7.41 -7.19
CA GLU A 299 -18.03 6.19 -7.95
C GLU A 299 -19.14 5.91 -8.97
N ALA A 300 -20.41 5.94 -8.56
CA ALA A 300 -21.57 5.82 -9.44
C ALA A 300 -21.52 6.86 -10.57
N LYS A 301 -21.11 8.10 -10.28
CA LYS A 301 -20.89 9.14 -11.29
C LYS A 301 -19.86 8.73 -12.34
N LYS A 302 -18.73 8.15 -11.92
CA LYS A 302 -17.67 7.70 -12.85
C LYS A 302 -18.17 6.57 -13.74
N VAL A 303 -18.86 5.59 -13.17
CA VAL A 303 -19.43 4.47 -13.91
C VAL A 303 -20.50 4.96 -14.90
N ALA A 304 -21.38 5.86 -14.47
CA ALA A 304 -22.42 6.42 -15.33
C ALA A 304 -21.82 7.22 -16.50
N ASN A 305 -20.83 8.07 -16.23
CA ASN A 305 -20.10 8.78 -17.29
C ASN A 305 -19.42 7.83 -18.27
N ARG A 306 -18.79 6.76 -17.77
CA ARG A 306 -18.15 5.75 -18.63
C ARG A 306 -19.18 5.09 -19.57
N ILE A 307 -20.33 4.69 -19.05
CA ILE A 307 -21.41 4.13 -19.87
C ILE A 307 -21.91 5.16 -20.89
N CYS A 308 -22.19 6.39 -20.47
CA CYS A 308 -22.66 7.45 -21.37
C CYS A 308 -21.68 7.75 -22.52
N LEU A 309 -20.37 7.70 -22.25
CA LEU A 309 -19.35 8.05 -23.23
C LEU A 309 -18.99 6.89 -24.17
N PHE A 310 -18.93 5.66 -23.66
CA PHE A 310 -18.30 4.55 -24.39
C PHE A 310 -19.25 3.42 -24.79
N TRP A 311 -20.47 3.35 -24.24
CA TRP A 311 -21.35 2.19 -24.47
C TRP A 311 -21.81 2.05 -25.91
N GLU A 312 -22.32 3.13 -26.52
CA GLU A 312 -22.75 3.12 -27.93
C GLU A 312 -21.56 2.85 -28.88
N PRO A 313 -20.43 3.59 -28.79
CA PRO A 313 -19.26 3.30 -29.61
C PRO A 313 -18.77 1.86 -29.50
N ALA A 314 -18.69 1.31 -28.27
CA ALA A 314 -18.26 -0.07 -28.05
C ALA A 314 -19.24 -1.08 -28.66
N ARG A 315 -20.55 -0.82 -28.56
CA ARG A 315 -21.58 -1.68 -29.15
C ARG A 315 -21.54 -1.68 -30.67
N GLU A 316 -21.36 -0.51 -31.29
CA GLU A 316 -21.23 -0.38 -32.74
C GLU A 316 -19.98 -1.10 -33.25
N ALA A 317 -18.82 -0.84 -32.61
CA ALA A 317 -17.56 -1.49 -32.96
C ALA A 317 -17.62 -3.02 -32.77
N LEU A 318 -18.31 -3.51 -31.72
CA LEU A 318 -18.49 -4.94 -31.50
C LEU A 318 -19.35 -5.56 -32.60
N SER A 319 -20.45 -4.91 -32.99
CA SER A 319 -21.30 -5.38 -34.08
C SER A 319 -20.57 -5.37 -35.44
N GLU A 320 -19.70 -4.39 -35.68
CA GLU A 320 -18.87 -4.35 -36.88
C GLU A 320 -17.84 -5.48 -36.89
N ALA A 321 -17.14 -5.70 -35.77
CA ALA A 321 -16.19 -6.80 -35.63
C ALA A 321 -16.87 -8.18 -35.81
N GLU A 322 -18.06 -8.39 -35.25
CA GLU A 322 -18.85 -9.61 -35.45
C GLU A 322 -19.27 -9.81 -36.91
N LYS A 323 -19.65 -8.74 -37.62
CA LYS A 323 -19.96 -8.82 -39.06
C LYS A 323 -18.75 -9.13 -39.92
N ILE A 324 -17.57 -8.61 -39.56
CA ILE A 324 -16.32 -8.94 -40.25
C ILE A 324 -16.06 -10.44 -40.08
N LEU A 325 -16.16 -10.95 -38.85
CA LEU A 325 -16.01 -12.38 -38.53
C LEU A 325 -17.00 -13.27 -39.31
N GLU A 326 -18.25 -12.84 -39.50
CA GLU A 326 -19.24 -13.62 -40.27
C GLU A 326 -19.01 -13.59 -41.79
N LYS A 327 -18.49 -12.49 -42.34
CA LYS A 327 -18.32 -12.30 -43.80
C LYS A 327 -17.02 -12.86 -44.32
N GLU A 328 -15.95 -12.64 -43.57
CA GLU A 328 -14.65 -13.19 -43.87
C GLU A 328 -14.66 -14.61 -43.31
N ASN A 329 -14.79 -15.59 -44.21
CA ASN A 329 -14.43 -17.00 -43.98
C ASN A 329 -12.91 -17.13 -43.73
N ILE A 330 -12.31 -16.15 -43.04
CA ILE A 330 -10.95 -16.16 -42.54
C ILE A 330 -11.00 -17.09 -41.35
N ILE A 331 -10.53 -18.30 -41.64
CA ILE A 331 -10.30 -19.35 -40.67
C ILE A 331 -9.63 -18.73 -39.45
N GLU A 332 -10.31 -18.94 -38.33
CA GLU A 332 -10.14 -18.34 -37.03
C GLU A 332 -8.66 -18.17 -36.69
N SER A 333 -8.15 -16.94 -36.78
CA SER A 333 -7.06 -16.62 -35.88
C SER A 333 -7.70 -16.65 -34.50
N ASP A 334 -7.40 -17.68 -33.70
CA ASP A 334 -7.83 -17.81 -32.30
C ASP A 334 -7.67 -16.47 -31.56
N THR A 335 -6.67 -15.69 -31.96
CA THR A 335 -6.39 -14.34 -31.49
C THR A 335 -7.52 -13.33 -31.75
N ILE A 336 -8.08 -13.24 -32.97
CA ILE A 336 -9.18 -12.31 -33.28
C ILE A 336 -10.46 -12.74 -32.56
N VAL A 337 -10.77 -14.03 -32.58
CA VAL A 337 -11.95 -14.57 -31.88
C VAL A 337 -11.83 -14.30 -30.38
N ALA A 338 -10.66 -14.54 -29.79
CA ALA A 338 -10.40 -14.24 -28.38
C ALA A 338 -10.48 -12.74 -28.07
N MET A 339 -10.08 -11.84 -28.98
CA MET A 339 -10.23 -10.39 -28.80
C MET A 339 -11.70 -9.98 -28.80
N ILE A 340 -12.51 -10.47 -29.75
CA ILE A 340 -13.96 -10.20 -29.80
C ILE A 340 -14.65 -10.77 -28.55
N GLU A 341 -14.30 -11.98 -28.12
CA GLU A 341 -14.84 -12.58 -26.90
C GLU A 341 -14.42 -11.81 -25.64
N SER A 342 -13.19 -11.31 -25.60
CA SER A 342 -12.71 -10.44 -24.52
C SER A 342 -13.48 -9.12 -24.46
N ALA A 343 -13.74 -8.50 -25.62
CA ALA A 343 -14.58 -7.31 -25.72
C ALA A 343 -16.02 -7.58 -25.25
N ARG A 344 -16.61 -8.73 -25.63
CA ARG A 344 -17.94 -9.16 -25.17
C ARG A 344 -17.98 -9.32 -23.65
N LYS A 345 -17.01 -10.02 -23.06
CA LYS A 345 -16.87 -10.17 -21.60
C LYS A 345 -16.69 -8.84 -20.89
N ALA A 346 -16.01 -7.87 -21.50
CA ALA A 346 -15.86 -6.52 -20.94
C ALA A 346 -17.21 -5.75 -20.95
N MET A 347 -18.01 -5.89 -22.02
CA MET A 347 -19.38 -5.34 -22.06
C MET A 347 -20.29 -5.96 -20.99
N GLU A 348 -20.24 -7.28 -20.80
CA GLU A 348 -21.01 -7.98 -19.73
C GLU A 348 -20.64 -7.48 -18.32
N ARG A 349 -19.36 -7.13 -18.12
CA ARG A 349 -18.84 -6.54 -16.88
C ARG A 349 -19.08 -5.04 -16.76
N GLN A 350 -19.83 -4.44 -17.68
CA GLN A 350 -20.17 -3.02 -17.69
C GLN A 350 -18.92 -2.10 -17.80
N ARG A 351 -17.92 -2.58 -18.56
CA ARG A 351 -16.65 -1.90 -18.88
C ARG A 351 -16.56 -1.63 -20.40
N PRO A 352 -17.36 -0.69 -20.93
CA PRO A 352 -17.38 -0.40 -22.36
C PRO A 352 -16.10 0.27 -22.88
N ASP A 353 -15.36 0.95 -22.00
CA ASP A 353 -14.03 1.50 -22.29
C ASP A 353 -13.00 0.42 -22.59
N GLU A 354 -12.95 -0.64 -21.78
CA GLU A 354 -12.08 -1.80 -22.00
C GLU A 354 -12.50 -2.56 -23.26
N ALA A 355 -13.81 -2.73 -23.48
CA ALA A 355 -14.34 -3.36 -24.69
C ALA A 355 -13.91 -2.60 -25.96
N LEU A 356 -14.07 -1.27 -25.96
CA LEU A 356 -13.68 -0.43 -27.08
C LEU A 356 -12.18 -0.51 -27.36
N HIS A 357 -11.34 -0.56 -26.33
CA HIS A 357 -9.89 -0.69 -26.51
C HIS A 357 -9.49 -1.97 -27.26
N PHE A 358 -10.12 -3.11 -26.95
CA PHE A 358 -9.88 -4.35 -27.70
C PHE A 358 -10.31 -4.23 -29.17
N LEU A 359 -11.43 -3.54 -29.41
CA LEU A 359 -12.01 -3.39 -30.75
C LEU A 359 -11.26 -2.37 -31.60
N GLU A 360 -10.71 -1.30 -31.01
CA GLU A 360 -9.88 -0.31 -31.73
C GLU A 360 -8.57 -0.91 -32.26
N ALA A 361 -8.02 -1.92 -31.59
CA ALA A 361 -6.82 -2.63 -32.05
C ALA A 361 -7.11 -3.64 -33.18
N LEU A 362 -8.36 -4.06 -33.35
CA LEU A 362 -8.75 -5.14 -34.25
C LEU A 362 -8.51 -4.82 -35.75
N PRO A 363 -8.80 -3.61 -36.27
CA PRO A 363 -8.50 -3.27 -37.66
C PRO A 363 -7.02 -3.38 -38.03
N GLU A 364 -6.12 -2.95 -37.16
CA GLU A 364 -4.66 -3.04 -37.39
C GLU A 364 -4.21 -4.51 -37.40
N GLN A 365 -4.74 -5.32 -36.48
CA GLN A 365 -4.45 -6.76 -36.44
C GLN A 365 -4.96 -7.49 -37.69
N LEU A 366 -6.19 -7.21 -38.13
CA LEU A 366 -6.76 -7.74 -39.37
C LEU A 366 -5.90 -7.37 -40.58
N GLN A 367 -5.50 -6.09 -40.68
CA GLN A 367 -4.64 -5.65 -41.77
C GLN A 367 -3.30 -6.41 -41.76
N SER A 368 -2.66 -6.55 -40.60
CA SER A 368 -1.38 -7.26 -40.50
C SER A 368 -1.47 -8.74 -40.92
N LEU A 369 -2.59 -9.40 -40.59
CA LEU A 369 -2.85 -10.79 -40.97
C LEU A 369 -3.13 -10.92 -42.45
N SER A 370 -3.91 -9.99 -43.04
CA SER A 370 -4.14 -9.96 -44.49
C SER A 370 -2.84 -9.80 -45.27
N GLU A 371 -1.95 -8.89 -44.84
CA GLU A 371 -0.63 -8.69 -45.45
C GLU A 371 0.30 -9.90 -45.28
N ALA A 372 0.22 -10.61 -44.16
CA ALA A 372 0.97 -11.85 -43.96
C ALA A 372 0.48 -12.96 -44.90
N LEU A 373 -0.83 -13.12 -45.02
CA LEU A 373 -1.45 -14.11 -45.90
C LEU A 373 -1.17 -13.82 -47.38
N ASP A 374 -1.22 -12.56 -47.80
CA ASP A 374 -0.86 -12.15 -49.16
C ASP A 374 0.61 -12.46 -49.47
N ARG A 375 1.53 -12.21 -48.53
CA ARG A 375 2.95 -12.58 -48.67
C ARG A 375 3.13 -14.08 -48.83
N VAL A 376 2.45 -14.89 -48.03
CA VAL A 376 2.51 -16.36 -48.11
C VAL A 376 1.97 -16.85 -49.46
N ARG A 377 0.83 -16.34 -49.92
CA ARG A 377 0.24 -16.67 -51.24
C ARG A 377 1.14 -16.28 -52.40
N ALA A 378 1.73 -15.09 -52.36
CA ALA A 378 2.67 -14.63 -53.38
C ALA A 378 3.88 -15.57 -53.46
N ARG A 379 4.45 -15.96 -52.32
CA ARG A 379 5.58 -16.89 -52.27
C ARG A 379 5.21 -18.29 -52.74
N ARG A 380 4.02 -18.80 -52.40
CA ARG A 380 3.49 -20.08 -52.88
C ARG A 380 3.41 -20.09 -54.41
N SER A 381 2.90 -19.01 -55.00
CA SER A 381 2.83 -18.83 -56.45
C SER A 381 4.22 -18.79 -57.09
N GLU A 382 5.17 -18.05 -56.50
CA GLU A 382 6.56 -17.97 -56.96
C GLU A 382 7.25 -19.35 -56.95
N VAL A 383 7.14 -20.09 -55.84
CA VAL A 383 7.71 -21.44 -55.70
C VAL A 383 7.10 -22.40 -56.71
N SER A 384 5.78 -22.35 -56.92
CA SER A 384 5.10 -23.15 -57.93
C SER A 384 5.63 -22.84 -59.34
N SER A 385 5.69 -21.56 -59.71
CA SER A 385 6.22 -21.13 -61.00
C SER A 385 7.67 -21.58 -61.22
N HIS A 386 8.53 -21.48 -60.20
CA HIS A 386 9.92 -21.93 -60.27
C HIS A 386 10.00 -23.46 -60.41
N LEU A 387 9.17 -24.22 -59.69
CA LEU A 387 9.08 -25.67 -59.79
C LEU A 387 8.67 -26.11 -61.21
N THR A 388 7.60 -25.53 -61.77
CA THR A 388 7.09 -25.92 -63.09
C THR A 388 8.07 -25.58 -64.21
N SER A 389 8.79 -24.45 -64.10
CA SER A 389 9.69 -23.96 -65.14
C SER A 389 11.07 -24.64 -65.12
N GLU A 390 11.69 -24.80 -63.96
CA GLU A 390 13.09 -25.27 -63.85
C GLU A 390 13.22 -26.75 -63.48
N HIS A 391 12.20 -27.32 -62.82
CA HIS A 391 12.25 -28.64 -62.18
C HIS A 391 11.05 -29.56 -62.49
N PRO A 392 10.69 -29.76 -63.77
CA PRO A 392 9.57 -30.63 -64.14
C PRO A 392 9.78 -32.11 -63.76
N ASP A 393 11.02 -32.51 -63.45
CA ASP A 393 11.42 -33.86 -63.11
C ASP A 393 11.04 -34.29 -61.68
N ILE A 394 10.78 -33.33 -60.78
CA ILE A 394 10.38 -33.58 -59.38
C ILE A 394 9.03 -32.96 -59.04
N LEU A 395 8.25 -32.58 -60.06
CA LEU A 395 6.98 -31.85 -59.92
C LEU A 395 6.01 -32.57 -58.99
N GLU A 396 5.76 -33.86 -59.21
CA GLU A 396 4.75 -34.62 -58.45
C GLU A 396 5.10 -34.75 -56.96
N GLU A 397 6.37 -34.98 -56.63
CA GLU A 397 6.84 -35.11 -55.24
C GLU A 397 6.70 -33.77 -54.49
N VAL A 398 7.16 -32.68 -55.11
CA VAL A 398 7.15 -31.37 -54.46
C VAL A 398 5.74 -30.78 -54.40
N GLU A 399 4.87 -31.04 -55.38
CA GLU A 399 3.49 -30.55 -55.35
C GLU A 399 2.68 -31.21 -54.23
N LEU A 400 2.95 -32.48 -53.88
CA LEU A 400 2.39 -33.10 -52.67
C LEU A 400 2.81 -32.35 -51.40
N GLN A 401 4.09 -31.96 -51.29
CA GLN A 401 4.56 -31.16 -50.16
C GLN A 401 3.92 -29.77 -50.13
N LEU A 402 3.76 -29.15 -51.29
CA LEU A 402 3.10 -27.84 -51.40
C LEU A 402 1.60 -27.93 -51.07
N SER A 403 0.92 -29.02 -51.40
CA SER A 403 -0.48 -29.25 -50.99
C SER A 403 -0.65 -29.38 -49.47
N ALA A 404 0.33 -29.99 -48.78
CA ALA A 404 0.34 -30.04 -47.32
C ALA A 404 0.59 -28.65 -46.71
N ILE A 405 1.42 -27.83 -47.36
CA ILE A 405 1.61 -26.42 -46.98
C ILE A 405 0.34 -25.61 -47.24
N ASP A 406 -0.38 -25.87 -48.33
CA ASP A 406 -1.66 -25.22 -48.64
C ASP A 406 -2.70 -25.51 -47.54
N ALA A 407 -2.73 -26.73 -47.00
CA ALA A 407 -3.55 -27.04 -45.82
C ALA A 407 -3.15 -26.20 -44.59
N SER A 408 -1.86 -25.99 -44.32
CA SER A 408 -1.42 -25.11 -43.24
C SER A 408 -1.76 -23.63 -43.48
N ILE A 409 -1.86 -23.19 -44.73
CA ILE A 409 -2.35 -21.84 -45.08
C ILE A 409 -3.84 -21.73 -44.78
N GLU A 410 -4.61 -22.76 -45.12
CA GLU A 410 -6.03 -22.86 -44.78
C GLU A 410 -6.21 -22.86 -43.24
N ASP A 411 -5.42 -23.65 -42.51
CA ASP A 411 -5.47 -23.73 -41.04
C ASP A 411 -4.97 -22.45 -40.32
N GLY A 412 -4.55 -21.40 -41.04
CA GLY A 412 -4.11 -20.12 -40.46
C GLY A 412 -2.69 -20.12 -39.89
N GLU A 413 -1.93 -21.20 -40.05
CA GLU A 413 -0.55 -21.34 -39.56
C GLU A 413 0.47 -20.67 -40.52
N LEU A 414 0.31 -19.37 -40.75
CA LEU A 414 1.06 -18.62 -41.78
C LEU A 414 2.59 -18.68 -41.62
N SER A 415 3.09 -18.67 -40.38
CA SER A 415 4.53 -18.78 -40.13
C SER A 415 5.10 -20.16 -40.48
N LEU A 416 4.33 -21.22 -40.21
CA LEU A 416 4.72 -22.59 -40.53
C LEU A 416 4.68 -22.79 -42.04
N ALA A 417 3.62 -22.32 -42.69
CA ALA A 417 3.49 -22.32 -44.15
C ALA A 417 4.67 -21.57 -44.80
N MET A 418 5.06 -20.41 -44.26
CA MET A 418 6.20 -19.65 -44.78
C MET A 418 7.53 -20.39 -44.64
N GLY A 419 7.81 -20.97 -43.47
CA GLY A 419 9.00 -21.79 -43.27
C GLY A 419 9.06 -23.00 -44.21
N GLY A 420 7.92 -23.64 -44.46
CA GLY A 420 7.78 -24.71 -45.45
C GLY A 420 8.13 -24.25 -46.85
N LEU A 421 7.55 -23.13 -47.31
CA LEU A 421 7.81 -22.55 -48.63
C LEU A 421 9.27 -22.12 -48.81
N GLU A 422 9.89 -21.52 -47.79
CA GLU A 422 11.31 -21.14 -47.85
C GLU A 422 12.23 -22.36 -47.94
N SER A 423 11.93 -23.44 -47.20
CA SER A 423 12.66 -24.70 -47.27
C SER A 423 12.59 -25.32 -48.66
N VAL A 424 11.39 -25.36 -49.26
CA VAL A 424 11.21 -25.84 -50.64
C VAL A 424 11.95 -24.94 -51.62
N ALA A 425 11.78 -23.61 -51.53
CA ALA A 425 12.47 -22.66 -52.40
C ALA A 425 13.99 -22.81 -52.35
N ARG A 426 14.56 -22.96 -51.15
CA ARG A 426 15.99 -23.19 -50.96
C ARG A 426 16.44 -24.51 -51.58
N ARG A 427 15.66 -25.59 -51.43
CA ARG A 427 15.95 -26.88 -52.06
C ARG A 427 15.98 -26.77 -53.58
N LEU A 428 15.00 -26.10 -54.18
CA LEU A 428 14.95 -25.86 -55.62
C LEU A 428 16.14 -25.01 -56.09
N HIS A 429 16.44 -23.92 -55.38
CA HIS A 429 17.57 -23.06 -55.70
C HIS A 429 18.91 -23.80 -55.66
N ASN A 430 19.18 -24.55 -54.57
CA ASN A 430 20.39 -25.36 -54.44
C ASN A 430 20.50 -26.38 -55.58
N ARG A 431 19.38 -27.02 -55.96
CA ARG A 431 19.32 -27.95 -57.09
C ARG A 431 19.66 -27.26 -58.42
N SER A 432 19.14 -26.06 -58.67
CA SER A 432 19.48 -25.27 -59.87
C SER A 432 20.94 -24.84 -59.91
N GLU A 433 21.51 -24.40 -58.77
CA GLU A 433 22.92 -24.05 -58.67
C GLU A 433 23.83 -25.25 -58.92
N SER A 434 23.57 -26.39 -58.26
CA SER A 434 24.32 -27.64 -58.47
C SER A 434 24.22 -28.10 -59.92
N ARG A 435 23.03 -28.02 -60.54
CA ARG A 435 22.84 -28.34 -61.97
C ARG A 435 23.69 -27.44 -62.87
N ARG A 436 23.74 -26.13 -62.60
CA ARG A 436 24.53 -25.17 -63.38
C ARG A 436 26.03 -25.44 -63.20
N SER A 437 26.49 -25.59 -61.96
CA SER A 437 27.86 -25.92 -61.59
C SER A 437 28.31 -27.22 -62.27
N PHE A 438 27.55 -28.29 -62.13
CA PHE A 438 27.83 -29.58 -62.75
C PHE A 438 27.92 -29.46 -64.27
N LYS A 439 26.94 -28.82 -64.93
CA LYS A 439 26.97 -28.61 -66.39
C LYS A 439 28.20 -27.82 -66.84
N GLN A 440 28.64 -26.84 -66.06
CA GLN A 440 29.85 -26.07 -66.37
C GLN A 440 31.11 -26.93 -66.26
N SER A 441 31.26 -27.70 -65.19
CA SER A 441 32.39 -28.60 -64.97
C SER A 441 32.43 -29.74 -66.00
N VAL A 442 31.29 -30.33 -66.33
CA VAL A 442 31.19 -31.40 -67.36
C VAL A 442 31.54 -30.89 -68.76
N ARG A 443 31.37 -29.61 -69.10
CA ARG A 443 31.86 -29.08 -70.38
C ARG A 443 33.37 -29.22 -70.54
N GLN A 444 34.11 -29.22 -69.43
CA GLN A 444 35.55 -29.43 -69.39
C GLN A 444 35.92 -30.91 -69.23
N LYS A 445 34.97 -31.84 -69.43
CA LYS A 445 35.17 -33.29 -69.28
C LYS A 445 36.44 -33.82 -69.94
N ARG A 446 36.75 -33.39 -71.17
CA ARG A 446 37.96 -33.83 -71.88
C ARG A 446 39.24 -33.41 -71.16
N MET A 447 39.26 -32.20 -70.60
CA MET A 447 40.38 -31.68 -69.83
C MET A 447 40.51 -32.44 -68.50
N ILE A 448 39.40 -32.69 -67.81
CA ILE A 448 39.37 -33.51 -66.59
C ILE A 448 39.90 -34.92 -66.88
N GLN A 449 39.44 -35.57 -67.96
CA GLN A 449 39.89 -36.90 -68.36
C GLN A 449 41.38 -36.95 -68.74
N SER A 450 41.93 -35.88 -69.34
CA SER A 450 43.37 -35.83 -69.66
C SER A 450 44.28 -35.76 -68.43
N ARG A 451 43.74 -35.39 -67.27
CA ARG A 451 44.48 -35.31 -66.00
C ARG A 451 44.53 -36.64 -65.24
N PHE A 452 43.79 -37.65 -65.69
CA PHE A 452 43.70 -38.94 -64.99
C PHE A 452 45.06 -39.64 -64.93
N PRO A 453 45.51 -40.07 -63.74
CA PRO A 453 46.74 -40.83 -63.62
C PRO A 453 46.58 -42.19 -64.29
N LEU A 454 47.57 -42.62 -65.07
CA LEU A 454 47.56 -43.92 -65.78
C LEU A 454 47.33 -45.12 -64.84
N SER A 455 47.88 -45.05 -63.63
CA SER A 455 47.78 -46.08 -62.57
C SER A 455 46.36 -46.31 -62.05
N GLU A 456 45.58 -45.23 -61.86
CA GLU A 456 44.24 -45.26 -61.27
C GLU A 456 43.14 -44.84 -62.25
N LYS A 457 43.45 -44.77 -63.55
CA LYS A 457 42.56 -44.27 -64.60
C LYS A 457 41.16 -44.89 -64.55
N ALA A 458 41.07 -46.21 -64.35
CA ALA A 458 39.79 -46.93 -64.30
C ALA A 458 38.90 -46.48 -63.13
N ILE A 459 39.49 -46.10 -61.99
CA ILE A 459 38.75 -45.64 -60.79
C ILE A 459 38.12 -44.27 -61.08
N PHE A 460 38.92 -43.35 -61.63
CA PHE A 460 38.45 -42.01 -61.98
C PHE A 460 37.45 -42.01 -63.14
N GLU A 461 37.62 -42.90 -64.14
CA GLU A 461 36.66 -43.07 -65.22
C GLU A 461 35.30 -43.55 -64.71
N LYS A 462 35.29 -44.55 -63.81
CA LYS A 462 34.06 -45.06 -63.21
C LYS A 462 33.35 -43.99 -62.39
N ARG A 463 34.05 -43.28 -61.50
CA ARG A 463 33.47 -42.20 -60.69
C ARG A 463 32.88 -41.08 -61.54
N LEU A 464 33.56 -40.71 -62.64
CA LEU A 464 33.04 -39.72 -63.58
C LEU A 464 31.80 -40.22 -64.32
N GLU A 465 31.74 -41.51 -64.66
CA GLU A 465 30.55 -42.13 -65.25
C GLU A 465 29.38 -42.17 -64.26
N ASP A 466 29.64 -42.50 -63.00
CA ASP A 466 28.66 -42.49 -61.90
C ASP A 466 28.12 -41.07 -61.65
N ALA A 467 28.97 -40.05 -61.65
CA ALA A 467 28.52 -38.65 -61.55
C ALA A 467 27.63 -38.24 -62.74
N ILE A 468 27.93 -38.74 -63.95
CA ILE A 468 27.12 -38.50 -65.15
C ILE A 468 25.79 -39.28 -65.08
N SER A 469 25.75 -40.50 -64.56
CA SER A 469 24.51 -41.26 -64.41
C SER A 469 23.55 -40.58 -63.42
N LEU A 470 24.06 -40.14 -62.27
CA LEU A 470 23.29 -39.36 -61.28
C LEU A 470 22.67 -38.11 -61.91
N SER A 471 23.40 -37.43 -62.80
CA SER A 471 22.86 -36.26 -63.52
C SER A 471 21.74 -36.60 -64.50
N LYS A 472 21.74 -37.81 -65.08
CA LYS A 472 20.68 -38.29 -65.99
C LYS A 472 19.41 -38.68 -65.21
N GLU A 473 19.56 -39.15 -63.99
CA GLU A 473 18.48 -39.41 -63.04
C GLU A 473 17.93 -38.13 -62.40
N GLY A 474 18.54 -36.98 -62.69
CA GLY A 474 18.15 -35.69 -62.13
C GLY A 474 18.66 -35.47 -60.71
N LEU A 475 19.58 -36.29 -60.18
CA LEU A 475 20.17 -36.09 -58.85
C LEU A 475 21.32 -35.07 -58.90
N TRP A 476 20.99 -33.82 -59.28
CA TRP A 476 21.97 -32.77 -59.58
C TRP A 476 22.90 -32.39 -58.42
N ILE A 477 22.40 -32.43 -57.18
CA ILE A 477 23.20 -32.09 -55.99
C ILE A 477 24.31 -33.14 -55.81
N GLN A 478 23.93 -34.42 -55.78
CA GLN A 478 24.86 -35.53 -55.65
C GLN A 478 25.84 -35.61 -56.83
N ALA A 479 25.35 -35.39 -58.05
CA ALA A 479 26.19 -35.36 -59.25
C ALA A 479 27.26 -34.25 -59.19
N ASP A 480 26.90 -33.04 -58.73
CA ASP A 480 27.82 -31.92 -58.57
C ASP A 480 28.84 -32.15 -57.44
N GLU A 481 28.42 -32.72 -56.32
CA GLU A 481 29.30 -33.10 -55.20
C GLU A 481 30.34 -34.15 -55.64
N GLU A 482 29.92 -35.21 -56.32
CA GLU A 482 30.82 -36.24 -56.84
C GLU A 482 31.83 -35.67 -57.85
N LEU A 483 31.37 -34.82 -58.76
CA LEU A 483 32.26 -34.21 -59.75
C LEU A 483 33.27 -33.24 -59.11
N LYS A 484 32.86 -32.46 -58.12
CA LYS A 484 33.77 -31.59 -57.34
C LYS A 484 34.78 -32.40 -56.55
N SER A 485 34.35 -33.50 -55.94
CA SER A 485 35.22 -34.46 -55.25
C SER A 485 36.29 -35.02 -56.20
N ILE A 486 35.90 -35.45 -57.41
CA ILE A 486 36.84 -35.90 -58.45
C ILE A 486 37.86 -34.81 -58.80
N ILE A 487 37.42 -33.57 -59.01
CA ILE A 487 38.33 -32.46 -59.35
C ILE A 487 39.33 -32.19 -58.23
N SER A 488 38.85 -32.17 -56.97
CA SER A 488 39.70 -32.01 -55.78
C SER A 488 40.74 -33.11 -55.68
N ASP A 489 40.35 -34.36 -55.90
CA ASP A 489 41.27 -35.49 -55.89
C ASP A 489 42.33 -35.35 -57.01
N LEU A 490 41.95 -34.94 -58.22
CA LEU A 490 42.89 -34.70 -59.31
C LEU A 490 43.86 -33.55 -59.01
N ASP A 491 43.41 -32.48 -58.34
CA ASP A 491 44.30 -31.40 -57.91
C ASP A 491 45.37 -31.92 -56.93
N SER A 492 44.98 -32.85 -56.05
CA SER A 492 45.93 -33.52 -55.13
C SER A 492 46.92 -34.44 -55.86
N VAL A 493 46.46 -35.16 -56.89
CA VAL A 493 47.30 -36.00 -57.75
C VAL A 493 48.30 -35.15 -58.54
N ASP A 494 47.87 -34.02 -59.10
CA ASP A 494 48.76 -33.13 -59.83
C ASP A 494 49.80 -32.45 -58.92
N ALA A 495 49.45 -32.15 -57.67
CA ALA A 495 50.41 -31.70 -56.67
C ALA A 495 51.46 -32.79 -56.39
N THR A 496 51.02 -34.02 -56.13
CA THR A 496 51.95 -35.14 -55.92
C THR A 496 52.81 -35.46 -57.14
N ARG A 497 52.27 -35.33 -58.36
CA ARG A 497 53.03 -35.45 -59.61
C ARG A 497 54.16 -34.42 -59.68
N ARG A 498 53.86 -33.13 -59.43
CA ARG A 498 54.85 -32.05 -59.43
C ARG A 498 55.96 -32.30 -58.41
N ASP A 499 55.59 -32.52 -57.15
CA ASP A 499 56.54 -32.77 -56.06
C ASP A 499 57.44 -33.98 -56.35
N THR A 500 56.86 -35.07 -56.86
CA THR A 500 57.60 -36.30 -57.17
C THR A 500 58.53 -36.09 -58.36
N GLY A 501 58.13 -35.30 -59.35
CA GLY A 501 58.95 -34.96 -60.51
C GLY A 501 60.19 -34.15 -60.10
N GLU A 502 59.99 -33.13 -59.26
CA GLU A 502 61.10 -32.32 -58.72
C GLU A 502 62.11 -33.18 -57.94
N LEU A 503 61.62 -34.10 -57.09
CA LEU A 503 62.46 -35.03 -56.36
C LEU A 503 63.24 -35.98 -57.28
N LEU A 504 62.59 -36.51 -58.33
CA LEU A 504 63.23 -37.40 -59.30
C LEU A 504 64.34 -36.69 -60.07
N GLU A 505 64.07 -35.47 -60.54
CA GLU A 505 65.04 -34.65 -61.28
C GLU A 505 66.26 -34.32 -60.41
N PHE A 506 66.02 -33.98 -59.13
CA PHE A 506 67.09 -33.77 -58.16
C PHE A 506 67.95 -35.04 -58.00
N LEU A 507 67.32 -36.19 -57.74
CA LEU A 507 68.02 -37.44 -57.51
C LEU A 507 68.79 -37.92 -58.75
N GLU A 508 68.25 -37.72 -59.95
CA GLU A 508 68.97 -37.99 -61.19
C GLU A 508 70.17 -37.06 -61.43
N GLY A 509 70.04 -35.78 -61.05
CA GLY A 509 71.14 -34.83 -61.06
C GLY A 509 72.29 -35.27 -60.14
N GLU A 510 71.95 -35.69 -58.93
CA GLU A 510 72.88 -36.26 -57.95
C GLU A 510 73.53 -37.54 -58.49
N TRP A 511 72.74 -38.46 -59.05
CA TRP A 511 73.26 -39.70 -59.63
C TRP A 511 74.24 -39.45 -60.77
N LYS A 512 73.94 -38.51 -61.66
CA LYS A 512 74.81 -38.13 -62.78
C LYS A 512 76.17 -37.62 -62.29
N THR A 513 76.20 -36.88 -61.19
CA THR A 513 77.43 -36.37 -60.58
C THR A 513 78.21 -37.50 -59.90
N LEU A 514 77.54 -38.32 -59.10
CA LEU A 514 78.14 -39.47 -58.42
C LEU A 514 78.73 -40.49 -59.41
N ARG A 515 78.02 -40.76 -60.51
CA ARG A 515 78.46 -41.67 -61.57
C ARG A 515 79.78 -41.25 -62.19
N LYS A 516 79.97 -39.94 -62.43
CA LYS A 516 81.25 -39.40 -62.94
C LYS A 516 82.39 -39.58 -61.94
N ASN A 517 82.11 -39.38 -60.65
CA ASN A 517 83.13 -39.55 -59.61
C ASN A 517 83.51 -41.04 -59.46
N LEU A 518 82.53 -41.95 -59.49
CA LEU A 518 82.76 -43.40 -59.50
C LEU A 518 83.61 -43.85 -60.69
N ASP A 519 83.34 -43.30 -61.89
CA ASP A 519 84.15 -43.56 -63.09
C ASP A 519 85.61 -43.10 -62.90
N SER A 520 85.83 -41.95 -62.24
CA SER A 520 87.18 -41.47 -61.93
C SER A 520 87.92 -42.27 -60.84
N SER A 521 87.19 -42.89 -59.91
CA SER A 521 87.73 -43.73 -58.84
C SER A 521 87.91 -45.20 -59.24
N GLY A 522 87.63 -45.57 -60.49
CA GLY A 522 87.83 -46.92 -61.03
C GLY A 522 86.70 -47.93 -60.74
N ILE A 523 85.56 -47.48 -60.19
CA ILE A 523 84.39 -48.34 -59.94
C ILE A 523 83.53 -48.38 -61.21
N GLY A 524 83.78 -49.39 -62.05
CA GLY A 524 83.13 -49.55 -63.35
C GLY A 524 81.68 -50.08 -63.30
N PRO A 525 81.00 -50.19 -64.46
CA PRO A 525 79.61 -50.65 -64.59
C PRO A 525 79.37 -52.14 -64.25
N GLY A 526 80.42 -52.86 -63.85
CA GLY A 526 80.34 -54.24 -63.37
C GLY A 526 80.00 -54.35 -61.88
N ASP A 527 80.13 -53.27 -61.11
CA ASP A 527 79.90 -53.26 -59.66
C ASP A 527 78.41 -53.50 -59.33
N SER A 528 78.16 -54.35 -58.32
CA SER A 528 76.79 -54.75 -57.95
C SER A 528 75.99 -53.60 -57.37
N SER A 529 76.61 -52.73 -56.56
CA SER A 529 75.94 -51.61 -55.90
C SER A 529 75.61 -50.51 -56.91
N ARG A 530 76.51 -50.26 -57.88
CA ARG A 530 76.25 -49.37 -59.02
C ARG A 530 75.09 -49.85 -59.88
N ARG A 531 75.03 -51.15 -60.20
CA ARG A 531 73.90 -51.73 -60.96
C ARG A 531 72.57 -51.64 -60.21
N LEU A 532 72.59 -51.78 -58.89
CA LEU A 532 71.39 -51.62 -58.07
C LEU A 532 70.89 -50.18 -58.07
N ALA A 533 71.77 -49.19 -57.89
CA ALA A 533 71.41 -47.77 -58.00
C ALA A 533 70.83 -47.44 -59.40
N GLU A 534 71.47 -47.90 -60.47
CA GLU A 534 70.98 -47.70 -61.85
C GLU A 534 69.62 -48.36 -62.09
N LYS A 535 69.43 -49.57 -61.56
CA LYS A 535 68.16 -50.29 -61.64
C LYS A 535 67.05 -49.55 -60.89
N HIS A 536 67.30 -49.12 -59.66
CA HIS A 536 66.28 -48.43 -58.86
C HIS A 536 65.96 -47.02 -59.40
N MET A 537 66.93 -46.31 -59.95
CA MET A 537 66.69 -45.05 -60.68
C MET A 537 65.84 -45.27 -61.93
N ALA A 538 66.12 -46.32 -62.71
CA ALA A 538 65.31 -46.67 -63.87
C ALA A 538 63.87 -47.04 -63.48
N LEU A 539 63.71 -47.83 -62.41
CA LEU A 539 62.39 -48.17 -61.85
C LEU A 539 61.66 -46.95 -61.30
N ALA A 540 62.36 -46.00 -60.68
CA ALA A 540 61.77 -44.75 -60.21
C ALA A 540 61.22 -43.90 -61.36
N ARG A 541 61.98 -43.78 -62.46
CA ARG A 541 61.57 -43.10 -63.69
C ARG A 541 60.41 -43.81 -64.38
N GLU A 542 60.47 -45.13 -64.52
CA GLU A 542 59.37 -45.93 -65.10
C GLU A 542 58.07 -45.81 -64.27
N ASN A 543 58.17 -45.88 -62.95
CA ASN A 543 57.01 -45.70 -62.08
C ASN A 543 56.46 -44.26 -62.13
N PHE A 544 57.31 -43.25 -62.33
CA PHE A 544 56.88 -41.87 -62.51
C PHE A 544 56.13 -41.69 -63.84
N GLU A 545 56.67 -42.23 -64.93
CA GLU A 545 56.04 -42.19 -66.26
C GLU A 545 54.71 -42.94 -66.32
N ASN A 546 54.55 -43.98 -65.50
CA ASN A 546 53.29 -44.71 -65.32
C ASN A 546 52.34 -44.07 -64.29
N ASP A 547 52.56 -42.81 -63.89
CA ASP A 547 51.80 -42.07 -62.86
C ASP A 547 51.64 -42.83 -61.53
N SER A 548 52.57 -43.72 -61.21
CA SER A 548 52.62 -44.47 -59.94
C SER A 548 53.51 -43.74 -58.95
N PHE A 549 53.12 -42.52 -58.55
CA PHE A 549 53.99 -41.59 -57.81
C PHE A 549 54.50 -42.15 -56.48
N GLN A 550 53.67 -42.89 -55.73
CA GLN A 550 54.13 -43.52 -54.47
C GLN A 550 55.17 -44.62 -54.73
N ALA A 551 54.96 -45.47 -55.74
CA ALA A 551 55.94 -46.48 -56.13
C ALA A 551 57.24 -45.86 -56.66
N SER A 552 57.12 -44.72 -57.35
CA SER A 552 58.25 -43.92 -57.82
C SER A 552 59.06 -43.37 -56.64
N ARG A 553 58.42 -42.71 -55.66
CA ARG A 553 59.08 -42.22 -54.43
C ARG A 553 59.76 -43.33 -53.63
N ASN A 554 59.13 -44.49 -53.50
CA ASN A 554 59.74 -45.65 -52.83
C ASN A 554 61.00 -46.13 -53.58
N SER A 555 60.93 -46.20 -54.92
CA SER A 555 62.06 -46.59 -55.76
C SER A 555 63.19 -45.56 -55.71
N MET A 556 62.86 -44.26 -55.62
CA MET A 556 63.82 -43.17 -55.38
C MET A 556 64.53 -43.34 -54.03
N GLY A 557 63.79 -43.65 -52.96
CA GLY A 557 64.38 -43.91 -51.65
C GLY A 557 65.38 -45.08 -51.68
N SER A 558 65.02 -46.18 -52.35
CA SER A 558 65.95 -47.32 -52.56
C SER A 558 67.15 -46.96 -53.44
N ALA A 559 66.95 -46.08 -54.43
CA ALA A 559 68.04 -45.60 -55.26
C ALA A 559 69.02 -44.71 -54.47
N ASP A 560 68.50 -43.78 -53.67
CA ASP A 560 69.33 -42.91 -52.81
C ASP A 560 70.12 -43.71 -51.77
N GLU A 561 69.52 -44.74 -51.16
CA GLU A 561 70.23 -45.64 -50.24
C GLU A 561 71.40 -46.37 -50.93
N ALA A 562 71.17 -46.88 -52.14
CA ALA A 562 72.21 -47.49 -52.96
C ALA A 562 73.29 -46.46 -53.37
N MET A 563 72.90 -45.24 -53.71
CA MET A 563 73.81 -44.14 -54.03
C MET A 563 74.65 -43.72 -52.83
N GLU A 564 74.08 -43.68 -51.63
CA GLU A 564 74.79 -43.35 -50.40
C GLU A 564 75.83 -44.42 -50.05
N SER A 565 75.51 -45.69 -50.29
CA SER A 565 76.50 -46.78 -50.16
C SER A 565 77.70 -46.60 -51.10
N LEU A 566 77.47 -46.07 -52.30
CA LEU A 566 78.51 -45.77 -53.29
C LEU A 566 79.29 -44.49 -52.95
N ARG A 567 78.63 -43.47 -52.40
CA ARG A 567 79.29 -42.24 -51.92
C ARG A 567 80.30 -42.53 -50.81
N ARG A 568 80.10 -43.57 -50.01
CA ARG A 568 81.07 -44.00 -48.97
C ARG A 568 82.34 -44.65 -49.53
N LEU A 569 82.36 -44.99 -50.82
CA LEU A 569 83.48 -45.65 -51.50
C LEU A 569 84.33 -44.69 -52.33
N VAL A 570 83.89 -43.44 -52.49
CA VAL A 570 84.52 -42.37 -53.28
C VAL A 570 84.82 -41.20 -52.36
#